data_AF-A0A7S2A9Y0-F1
#
_entry.id   AF-A0A7S2A9Y0-F1
#
_cell.length_a   1.000
_cell.length_b   1.000
_cell.length_c   1.000
_cell.angle_alpha   90.00
_cell.angle_beta   90.00
_cell.angle_gamma   90.00
#
_symmetry.space_group_name_H-M   'P 1'
#
loop_
_entity.id
_entity.type
_entity.pdbx_description
1 polymer ?
#
loop_
_entity_poly.entity_id
_entity_poly.type
_entity_poly.pdbx_seq_one_letter_code
_entity_poly.pdbx_strand_id
1 'polypeptide(L)'
;AAYNRVMNLHGQVTGVFTADENLAGRDPTRGTETCAVVELMNSAFNMFHASGEVRYIDLVERIAYNALPGAFFNGTMFSLNYYQQANKLDALQYAPHCEDDSQACAYCFGLLYECCASNHGQGWPKFIMRQVQISRDGHLAITQYFPSQTKRAIALPDGATIQSLRVETEYPFAQAIKIEVEEATNQFTLELRIPEWCTSARIHIDGQILEAPIKPRTMHPVRVPSGNHEVSLFLPMKIHVDRQPPLLPALGVTISTNAASVRRGPLVYAYPRQHVRDAGKIYDDEDGNVPYGQSHGQNSYLLGIGPWRYALVIENDANP
;
A
#
# COMPACT_ATOMS: atom_id res chain seq x y z
N ALA A 1 -14.93 -5.50 13.50
CA ALA A 1 -14.43 -5.96 14.82
C ALA A 1 -13.21 -6.87 14.70
N ALA A 2 -13.28 -7.99 13.96
CA ALA A 2 -12.16 -8.93 13.82
C ALA A 2 -10.88 -8.30 13.22
N TYR A 3 -10.99 -7.57 12.10
CA TYR A 3 -9.85 -6.88 11.49
C TYR A 3 -9.13 -5.94 12.47
N ASN A 4 -9.88 -5.09 13.18
CA ASN A 4 -9.30 -4.18 14.18
C ASN A 4 -8.58 -4.94 15.28
N ARG A 5 -9.09 -6.11 15.71
CA ARG A 5 -8.41 -6.95 16.71
C ARG A 5 -7.10 -7.51 16.18
N VAL A 6 -7.08 -8.00 14.94
CA VAL A 6 -5.84 -8.49 14.29
C VAL A 6 -4.83 -7.36 14.17
N MET A 7 -5.21 -6.21 13.62
CA MET A 7 -4.29 -5.06 13.51
C MET A 7 -3.85 -4.52 14.86
N ASN A 8 -4.74 -4.54 15.86
CA ASN A 8 -4.38 -4.18 17.21
C ASN A 8 -3.41 -5.18 17.84
N LEU A 9 -3.32 -6.44 17.43
CA LEU A 9 -2.42 -7.40 18.08
C LEU A 9 -1.18 -7.73 17.23
N HIS A 10 -1.26 -7.47 15.92
CA HIS A 10 -0.31 -7.95 14.93
C HIS A 10 0.02 -6.91 13.85
N GLY A 11 -0.62 -5.75 13.84
CA GLY A 11 -0.50 -4.78 12.76
C GLY A 11 0.89 -4.17 12.66
N GLN A 12 1.34 -3.94 11.42
CA GLN A 12 2.55 -3.18 11.09
C GLN A 12 2.20 -1.85 10.42
N VAL A 13 3.14 -0.91 10.42
CA VAL A 13 2.91 0.44 9.86
C VAL A 13 2.52 0.42 8.38
N THR A 14 2.96 -0.60 7.63
CA THR A 14 2.65 -0.79 6.21
C THR A 14 1.18 -1.17 5.95
N GLY A 15 0.38 -1.35 7.00
CA GLY A 15 -1.04 -1.69 6.91
C GLY A 15 -1.31 -3.20 6.92
N VAL A 16 -0.28 -4.03 6.81
CA VAL A 16 -0.40 -5.50 6.91
C VAL A 16 -0.04 -5.95 8.31
N PHE A 17 -0.61 -7.05 8.78
CA PHE A 17 -0.22 -7.67 10.04
C PHE A 17 0.96 -8.62 9.85
N THR A 18 1.74 -8.85 10.90
CA THR A 18 2.77 -9.88 10.91
C THR A 18 2.11 -11.24 10.83
N ALA A 19 2.51 -12.01 9.83
CA ALA A 19 2.13 -13.40 9.68
C ALA A 19 3.22 -14.10 8.86
N ASP A 20 4.10 -14.81 9.53
CA ASP A 20 5.02 -15.77 8.93
C ASP A 20 4.37 -17.16 8.94
N GLU A 21 3.25 -17.28 8.21
CA GLU A 21 2.23 -18.35 8.25
C GLU A 21 1.31 -18.32 9.49
N ASN A 22 1.81 -17.97 10.69
CA ASN A 22 0.95 -17.66 11.85
C ASN A 22 1.06 -16.21 12.32
N LEU A 23 0.02 -15.73 13.01
CA LEU A 23 -0.01 -14.39 13.59
C LEU A 23 1.11 -14.19 14.62
N ALA A 24 1.93 -13.15 14.43
CA ALA A 24 3.24 -13.08 15.07
C ALA A 24 3.53 -11.79 15.88
N GLY A 25 2.57 -11.34 16.68
CA GLY A 25 2.72 -10.15 17.55
C GLY A 25 3.02 -8.83 16.81
N ARG A 26 3.52 -7.81 17.54
CA ARG A 26 3.78 -6.47 16.97
C ARG A 26 5.26 -6.17 16.72
N ASP A 27 6.14 -7.12 17.03
CA ASP A 27 7.57 -6.90 16.88
C ASP A 27 7.89 -6.55 15.40
N PRO A 28 8.50 -5.38 15.12
CA PRO A 28 8.76 -4.96 13.74
C PRO A 28 9.80 -5.84 13.02
N THR A 29 10.48 -6.73 13.75
CA THR A 29 11.35 -7.76 13.16
C THR A 29 10.59 -9.05 12.83
N ARG A 30 9.27 -9.11 12.97
CA ARG A 30 8.47 -10.26 12.54
C ARG A 30 8.02 -10.11 11.09
N GLY A 31 8.01 -11.23 10.39
CA GLY A 31 7.69 -11.32 8.97
C GLY A 31 6.20 -11.15 8.68
N THR A 32 5.94 -10.71 7.46
CA THR A 32 4.65 -10.79 6.78
C THR A 32 4.87 -11.50 5.46
N GLU A 33 4.17 -12.61 5.25
CA GLU A 33 4.17 -13.34 3.99
C GLU A 33 3.62 -12.46 2.85
N THR A 34 4.22 -12.55 1.66
CA THR A 34 3.77 -11.74 0.52
C THR A 34 2.35 -12.10 0.05
N CYS A 35 1.88 -13.35 0.20
CA CYS A 35 0.47 -13.67 -0.06
C CYS A 35 -0.47 -12.87 0.84
N ALA A 36 -0.14 -12.73 2.14
CA ALA A 36 -0.93 -11.95 3.08
C ALA A 36 -1.05 -10.48 2.63
N VAL A 37 0.00 -9.92 2.01
CA VAL A 37 -0.04 -8.56 1.44
C VAL A 37 -1.06 -8.46 0.31
N VAL A 38 -0.97 -9.33 -0.69
CA VAL A 38 -1.86 -9.29 -1.87
C VAL A 38 -3.31 -9.58 -1.47
N GLU A 39 -3.53 -10.59 -0.64
CA GLU A 39 -4.87 -11.01 -0.26
C GLU A 39 -5.52 -10.10 0.79
N LEU A 40 -4.74 -9.47 1.69
CA LEU A 40 -5.31 -8.44 2.55
C LEU A 40 -5.75 -7.21 1.74
N MET A 41 -4.98 -6.81 0.73
CA MET A 41 -5.37 -5.73 -0.18
C MET A 41 -6.67 -6.07 -0.93
N ASN A 42 -6.76 -7.28 -1.49
CA ASN A 42 -7.98 -7.75 -2.16
C ASN A 42 -9.18 -7.84 -1.19
N SER A 43 -8.95 -8.35 0.02
CA SER A 43 -9.97 -8.44 1.07
C SER A 43 -10.45 -7.06 1.50
N ALA A 44 -9.55 -6.08 1.60
CA ALA A 44 -9.89 -4.70 1.92
C ALA A 44 -10.78 -4.06 0.86
N PHE A 45 -10.52 -4.30 -0.43
CA PHE A 45 -11.46 -3.90 -1.49
C PHE A 45 -12.84 -4.50 -1.30
N ASN A 46 -12.93 -5.80 -1.05
CA ASN A 46 -14.22 -6.47 -0.85
C ASN A 46 -14.94 -5.92 0.38
N MET A 47 -14.22 -5.60 1.46
CA MET A 47 -14.78 -4.94 2.64
C MET A 47 -15.29 -3.54 2.31
N PHE A 48 -14.59 -2.75 1.49
CA PHE A 48 -15.09 -1.47 1.00
C PHE A 48 -16.37 -1.65 0.19
N HIS A 49 -16.40 -2.57 -0.77
CA HIS A 49 -17.60 -2.84 -1.59
C HIS A 49 -18.80 -3.31 -0.75
N ALA A 50 -18.55 -4.09 0.30
CA ALA A 50 -19.59 -4.58 1.20
C ALA A 50 -20.11 -3.51 2.18
N SER A 51 -19.25 -2.60 2.65
CA SER A 51 -19.59 -1.68 3.75
C SER A 51 -19.72 -0.21 3.35
N GLY A 52 -19.07 0.22 2.25
CA GLY A 52 -18.85 1.63 1.91
C GLY A 52 -17.83 2.35 2.78
N GLU A 53 -17.17 1.68 3.74
CA GLU A 53 -16.25 2.34 4.67
C GLU A 53 -14.91 2.68 4.00
N VAL A 54 -14.64 3.97 3.81
CA VAL A 54 -13.43 4.51 3.14
C VAL A 54 -12.12 4.06 3.78
N ARG A 55 -12.10 3.76 5.09
CA ARG A 55 -10.91 3.25 5.79
C ARG A 55 -10.30 2.01 5.12
N TYR A 56 -11.11 1.21 4.44
CA TYR A 56 -10.61 0.02 3.76
C TYR A 56 -9.89 0.36 2.45
N ILE A 57 -10.28 1.44 1.76
CA ILE A 57 -9.51 1.94 0.61
C ILE A 57 -8.26 2.68 1.06
N ASP A 58 -8.29 3.39 2.19
CA ASP A 58 -7.07 3.94 2.81
C ASP A 58 -6.08 2.83 3.18
N LEU A 59 -6.59 1.69 3.65
CA LEU A 59 -5.79 0.49 3.88
C LEU A 59 -5.20 -0.09 2.58
N VAL A 60 -6.02 -0.27 1.54
CA VAL A 60 -5.55 -0.71 0.22
C VAL A 60 -4.41 0.18 -0.26
N GLU A 61 -4.60 1.51 -0.23
CA GLU A 61 -3.61 2.49 -0.65
C GLU A 61 -2.30 2.31 0.14
N ARG A 62 -2.40 2.19 1.46
CA ARG A 62 -1.23 1.98 2.32
C ARG A 62 -0.50 0.68 1.99
N ILE A 63 -1.21 -0.41 1.70
CA ILE A 63 -0.59 -1.68 1.33
C ILE A 63 0.07 -1.57 -0.06
N ALA A 64 -0.65 -1.02 -1.04
CA ALA A 64 -0.22 -0.94 -2.44
C ALA A 64 1.04 -0.10 -2.62
N TYR A 65 1.18 1.02 -1.90
CA TYR A 65 2.36 1.89 -2.03
C TYR A 65 3.49 1.57 -1.05
N ASN A 66 3.34 0.57 -0.17
CA ASN A 66 4.37 0.21 0.81
C ASN A 66 4.68 -1.29 0.80
N ALA A 67 3.80 -2.13 1.37
CA ALA A 67 4.09 -3.54 1.54
C ALA A 67 4.18 -4.29 0.20
N LEU A 68 3.36 -3.94 -0.79
CA LEU A 68 3.40 -4.60 -2.09
C LEU A 68 4.75 -4.39 -2.81
N PRO A 69 5.23 -3.15 -3.08
CA PRO A 69 6.54 -2.94 -3.68
C PRO A 69 7.69 -3.36 -2.75
N GLY A 70 7.50 -3.28 -1.43
CA GLY A 70 8.50 -3.73 -0.43
C GLY A 70 8.81 -5.23 -0.49
N ALA A 71 7.96 -6.01 -1.16
CA ALA A 71 8.22 -7.43 -1.43
C ALA A 71 9.25 -7.66 -2.56
N PHE A 72 9.69 -6.63 -3.30
CA PHE A 72 10.53 -6.80 -4.51
C PHE A 72 11.86 -6.04 -4.36
N PHE A 73 12.92 -6.71 -3.91
CA PHE A 73 14.12 -6.01 -3.40
C PHE A 73 14.88 -5.17 -4.43
N ASN A 74 14.89 -5.56 -5.70
CA ASN A 74 15.57 -4.82 -6.78
C ASN A 74 14.56 -4.20 -7.77
N GLY A 75 13.28 -4.12 -7.38
CA GLY A 75 12.21 -3.57 -8.19
C GLY A 75 11.64 -4.50 -9.27
N THR A 76 12.14 -5.73 -9.42
CA THR A 76 11.52 -6.75 -10.28
C THR A 76 10.65 -7.73 -9.47
N MET A 77 9.53 -8.16 -10.05
CA MET A 77 8.63 -9.13 -9.42
C MET A 77 9.29 -10.52 -9.24
N PHE A 78 10.36 -10.80 -9.97
CA PHE A 78 11.18 -12.01 -9.83
C PHE A 78 12.11 -11.97 -8.60
N SER A 79 12.27 -10.81 -7.96
CA SER A 79 13.09 -10.59 -6.77
C SER A 79 12.29 -10.67 -5.46
N LEU A 80 11.34 -11.59 -5.44
CA LEU A 80 10.37 -11.72 -4.36
C LEU A 80 11.06 -11.97 -3.01
N ASN A 81 10.70 -11.18 -2.00
CA ASN A 81 10.99 -11.44 -0.61
C ASN A 81 9.80 -12.16 0.01
N TYR A 82 9.95 -13.43 0.36
CA TYR A 82 8.83 -14.23 0.87
C TYR A 82 8.24 -13.61 2.14
N TYR A 83 9.09 -13.32 3.12
CA TYR A 83 8.75 -12.60 4.35
C TYR A 83 9.36 -11.19 4.38
N GLN A 84 8.51 -10.18 4.25
CA GLN A 84 8.91 -8.79 4.47
C GLN A 84 8.75 -8.40 5.94
N GLN A 85 9.61 -7.49 6.40
CA GLN A 85 9.60 -6.99 7.78
C GLN A 85 9.61 -5.47 7.74
N ALA A 86 8.90 -4.83 8.67
CA ALA A 86 8.93 -3.38 8.82
C ALA A 86 10.34 -2.89 9.20
N ASN A 87 11.07 -3.69 9.99
CA ASN A 87 12.45 -3.46 10.35
C ASN A 87 13.32 -4.68 10.03
N LYS A 88 13.73 -4.82 8.76
CA LYS A 88 14.63 -5.88 8.30
C LYS A 88 16.09 -5.47 8.53
N LEU A 89 16.74 -6.05 9.54
CA LEU A 89 18.15 -5.75 9.85
C LEU A 89 19.12 -6.46 8.89
N ASP A 90 18.84 -7.74 8.62
CA ASP A 90 19.57 -8.63 7.73
C ASP A 90 18.57 -9.53 7.00
N ALA A 91 18.90 -9.95 5.79
CA ALA A 91 18.18 -10.96 5.02
C ALA A 91 19.07 -12.21 4.94
N LEU A 92 18.84 -13.19 5.83
CA LEU A 92 19.63 -14.40 5.96
C LEU A 92 18.73 -15.63 6.02
N GLN A 93 19.24 -16.77 5.54
CA GLN A 93 18.68 -18.07 5.88
C GLN A 93 18.92 -18.25 7.39
N TYR A 94 17.93 -18.75 8.13
CA TYR A 94 17.98 -18.87 9.59
C TYR A 94 18.00 -17.54 10.36
N ALA A 95 17.43 -16.46 9.80
CA ALA A 95 17.36 -15.21 10.55
C ALA A 95 16.52 -15.39 11.84
N PRO A 96 16.91 -14.75 12.96
CA PRO A 96 16.17 -14.81 14.21
C PRO A 96 14.71 -14.42 14.00
N HIS A 97 13.80 -15.07 14.72
CA HIS A 97 12.36 -14.80 14.68
C HIS A 97 11.65 -15.21 13.37
N CYS A 98 12.06 -16.29 12.71
CA CYS A 98 11.11 -17.09 11.93
C CYS A 98 10.46 -18.17 12.81
N GLU A 99 9.17 -18.45 12.63
CA GLU A 99 8.47 -19.52 13.33
C GLU A 99 8.83 -20.93 12.86
N ASP A 100 9.25 -21.08 11.60
CA ASP A 100 9.58 -22.39 11.06
C ASP A 100 11.01 -22.81 11.48
N ASP A 101 11.08 -23.72 12.45
CA ASP A 101 12.29 -24.45 12.86
C ASP A 101 12.78 -25.41 11.74
N SER A 102 11.99 -25.65 10.70
CA SER A 102 12.46 -26.30 9.50
C SER A 102 13.44 -25.36 8.78
N GLN A 103 14.53 -25.95 8.29
CA GLN A 103 15.66 -25.27 7.64
C GLN A 103 15.29 -24.51 6.34
N ALA A 104 14.00 -24.44 6.03
CA ALA A 104 13.43 -23.83 4.84
C ALA A 104 13.10 -22.34 5.01
N CYS A 105 12.97 -21.80 6.24
CA CYS A 105 12.55 -20.41 6.39
C CYS A 105 13.58 -19.41 5.85
N ALA A 106 13.30 -18.95 4.63
CA ALA A 106 14.13 -18.04 3.90
C ALA A 106 13.52 -16.64 3.99
N TYR A 107 14.10 -15.78 4.84
CA TYR A 107 14.07 -14.32 4.61
C TYR A 107 14.91 -13.93 3.36
N CYS A 108 15.34 -14.92 2.58
CA CYS A 108 16.00 -14.82 1.30
C CYS A 108 15.02 -14.36 0.21
N PHE A 109 15.58 -14.08 -0.96
CA PHE A 109 14.86 -13.61 -2.11
C PHE A 109 14.68 -14.72 -3.15
N GLY A 110 13.66 -14.61 -4.01
CA GLY A 110 13.36 -15.57 -5.07
C GLY A 110 11.94 -16.13 -5.00
N LEU A 111 11.53 -16.80 -6.06
CA LEU A 111 10.23 -17.48 -6.19
C LEU A 111 10.26 -18.89 -5.57
N LEU A 112 10.65 -18.98 -4.29
CA LEU A 112 10.92 -20.26 -3.61
C LEU A 112 9.66 -21.08 -3.33
N TYR A 113 8.52 -20.41 -3.14
CA TYR A 113 7.27 -21.03 -2.72
C TYR A 113 6.16 -20.75 -3.73
N GLU A 114 5.44 -21.79 -4.15
CA GLU A 114 4.52 -21.76 -5.27
C GLU A 114 3.30 -20.85 -5.01
N CYS A 115 2.87 -20.74 -3.76
CA CYS A 115 1.78 -19.86 -3.33
C CYS A 115 2.12 -18.40 -3.67
N CYS A 116 3.23 -17.89 -3.15
CA CYS A 116 3.67 -16.53 -3.39
C CYS A 116 4.09 -16.33 -4.84
N ALA A 117 4.74 -17.31 -5.48
CA ALA A 117 5.11 -17.23 -6.89
C ALA A 117 3.89 -17.02 -7.81
N SER A 118 2.76 -17.67 -7.50
CA SER A 118 1.51 -17.52 -8.27
C SER A 118 0.68 -16.30 -7.86
N ASN A 119 0.83 -15.82 -6.62
CA ASN A 119 -0.01 -14.79 -6.03
C ASN A 119 0.55 -13.36 -6.20
N HIS A 120 1.86 -13.15 -5.99
CA HIS A 120 2.46 -11.80 -5.90
C HIS A 120 2.15 -10.93 -7.15
N GLY A 121 2.13 -11.56 -8.33
CA GLY A 121 1.75 -10.96 -9.62
C GLY A 121 0.39 -10.27 -9.64
N GLN A 122 -0.56 -10.76 -8.85
CA GLN A 122 -1.97 -10.37 -8.92
C GLN A 122 -2.26 -9.04 -8.19
N GLY A 123 -1.36 -8.56 -7.32
CA GLY A 123 -1.57 -7.35 -6.52
C GLY A 123 -1.88 -6.12 -7.39
N TRP A 124 -1.01 -5.80 -8.35
CA TRP A 124 -1.19 -4.63 -9.21
C TRP A 124 -2.44 -4.71 -10.11
N PRO A 125 -2.72 -5.82 -10.82
CA PRO A 125 -3.99 -5.98 -11.53
C PRO A 125 -5.20 -5.78 -10.62
N LYS A 126 -5.24 -6.41 -9.44
CA LYS A 126 -6.33 -6.26 -8.46
C LYS A 126 -6.50 -4.80 -8.01
N PHE A 127 -5.42 -4.06 -7.86
CA PHE A 127 -5.42 -2.64 -7.50
C PHE A 127 -5.92 -1.74 -8.64
N ILE A 128 -5.36 -1.91 -9.83
CA ILE A 128 -5.61 -1.07 -11.01
C ILE A 128 -7.05 -1.23 -11.52
N MET A 129 -7.57 -2.46 -11.55
CA MET A 129 -8.93 -2.76 -12.04
C MET A 129 -10.04 -2.05 -11.24
N ARG A 130 -9.72 -1.50 -10.07
CA ARG A 130 -10.69 -0.91 -9.14
C ARG A 130 -10.57 0.59 -9.01
N GLN A 131 -9.84 1.28 -9.89
CA GLN A 131 -9.64 2.73 -9.78
C GLN A 131 -10.93 3.53 -9.93
N VAL A 132 -11.67 3.24 -11.00
CA VAL A 132 -12.88 3.93 -11.41
C VAL A 132 -14.03 2.94 -11.28
N GLN A 133 -15.07 3.31 -10.53
CA GLN A 133 -16.20 2.44 -10.21
C GLN A 133 -17.51 3.22 -10.27
N ILE A 134 -18.63 2.50 -10.33
CA ILE A 134 -19.95 3.10 -10.10
C ILE A 134 -20.32 2.79 -8.64
N SER A 135 -20.60 3.84 -7.86
CA SER A 135 -20.99 3.72 -6.45
C SER A 135 -22.40 3.14 -6.32
N ARG A 136 -22.79 2.75 -5.10
CA ARG A 136 -24.15 2.24 -4.84
C ARG A 136 -25.25 3.24 -5.17
N ASP A 137 -24.94 4.52 -5.09
CA ASP A 137 -25.85 5.62 -5.40
C ASP A 137 -25.84 5.96 -6.91
N GLY A 138 -25.11 5.19 -7.72
CA GLY A 138 -25.02 5.38 -9.17
C GLY A 138 -24.03 6.44 -9.62
N HIS A 139 -23.23 7.00 -8.71
CA HIS A 139 -22.23 8.02 -9.04
C HIS A 139 -20.94 7.40 -9.57
N LEU A 140 -20.17 8.18 -10.34
CA LEU A 140 -18.82 7.77 -10.72
C LEU A 140 -17.89 7.98 -9.54
N ALA A 141 -17.14 6.97 -9.12
CA ALA A 141 -16.22 7.03 -7.99
C ALA A 141 -14.77 6.79 -8.45
N ILE A 142 -13.85 7.64 -8.01
CA ILE A 142 -12.41 7.43 -8.12
C ILE A 142 -11.86 7.09 -6.73
N THR A 143 -11.52 5.81 -6.53
CA THR A 143 -11.09 5.29 -5.22
C THR A 143 -9.57 5.26 -5.06
N GLN A 144 -8.79 5.32 -6.14
CA GLN A 144 -7.32 5.23 -6.12
C GLN A 144 -6.73 6.25 -7.08
N TYR A 145 -5.55 6.76 -6.76
CA TYR A 145 -4.91 7.83 -7.51
C TYR A 145 -3.63 7.34 -8.18
N PHE A 146 -3.70 7.15 -9.50
CA PHE A 146 -2.56 6.85 -10.35
C PHE A 146 -2.91 7.26 -11.80
N PRO A 147 -1.91 7.49 -12.68
CA PRO A 147 -2.18 7.85 -14.06
C PRO A 147 -3.01 6.82 -14.81
N SER A 148 -4.09 7.23 -15.45
CA SER A 148 -4.93 6.32 -16.23
C SER A 148 -5.79 7.05 -17.26
N GLN A 149 -6.31 6.29 -18.22
CA GLN A 149 -7.31 6.76 -19.17
C GLN A 149 -8.29 5.63 -19.47
N THR A 150 -9.58 5.96 -19.51
CA THR A 150 -10.59 4.98 -19.93
C THR A 150 -10.51 4.71 -21.43
N LYS A 151 -10.58 3.43 -21.81
CA LYS A 151 -10.58 3.01 -23.23
C LYS A 151 -11.96 3.04 -23.88
N ARG A 152 -13.03 3.22 -23.09
CA ARG A 152 -14.42 3.19 -23.52
C ARG A 152 -15.20 4.23 -22.72
N ALA A 153 -16.30 4.68 -23.30
CA ALA A 153 -17.25 5.54 -22.62
C ALA A 153 -17.80 4.86 -21.37
N ILE A 154 -18.06 5.67 -20.34
CA ILE A 154 -18.67 5.25 -19.07
C ILE A 154 -20.14 5.66 -19.12
N ALA A 155 -21.04 4.69 -19.04
CA ALA A 155 -22.47 4.95 -18.90
C ALA A 155 -22.86 4.88 -17.42
N LEU A 156 -23.46 5.94 -16.91
CA LEU A 156 -23.97 6.02 -15.54
C LEU A 156 -25.46 5.65 -15.48
N PRO A 157 -25.95 5.12 -14.34
CA PRO A 157 -27.35 4.71 -14.18
C PRO A 157 -28.38 5.84 -14.34
N ASP A 158 -27.98 7.10 -14.15
CA ASP A 158 -28.82 8.29 -14.33
C ASP A 158 -28.95 8.73 -15.80
N GLY A 159 -28.31 7.99 -16.73
CA GLY A 159 -28.34 8.24 -18.16
C GLY A 159 -27.18 9.11 -18.68
N ALA A 160 -26.35 9.67 -17.79
CA ALA A 160 -25.14 10.39 -18.22
C ALA A 160 -24.14 9.43 -18.86
N THR A 161 -23.53 9.84 -19.97
CA THR A 161 -22.41 9.13 -20.60
C THR A 161 -21.20 10.05 -20.63
N ILE A 162 -20.04 9.53 -20.22
CA ILE A 162 -18.75 10.22 -20.25
C ILE A 162 -17.90 9.51 -21.29
N GLN A 163 -17.53 10.21 -22.38
CA GLN A 163 -16.83 9.57 -23.49
C GLN A 163 -15.40 9.15 -23.12
N SER A 164 -14.70 10.00 -22.38
CA SER A 164 -13.32 9.77 -21.94
C SER A 164 -13.09 10.42 -20.59
N LEU A 165 -12.42 9.68 -19.71
CA LEU A 165 -11.95 10.17 -18.41
C LEU A 165 -10.48 9.83 -18.27
N ARG A 166 -9.67 10.84 -17.96
CA ARG A 166 -8.22 10.71 -17.78
C ARG A 166 -7.80 11.23 -16.42
N VAL A 167 -6.98 10.47 -15.73
CA VAL A 167 -6.35 10.87 -14.46
C VAL A 167 -4.88 11.13 -14.72
N GLU A 168 -4.42 12.34 -14.43
CA GLU A 168 -3.03 12.76 -14.53
C GLU A 168 -2.48 13.11 -13.15
N THR A 169 -1.39 12.47 -12.73
CA THR A 169 -0.79 12.73 -11.43
C THR A 169 0.59 12.08 -11.30
N GLU A 170 1.46 12.61 -10.44
CA GLU A 170 2.66 11.91 -9.95
C GLU A 170 2.44 11.32 -8.53
N TYR A 171 1.18 11.17 -8.11
CA TYR A 171 0.83 10.47 -6.89
C TYR A 171 1.43 9.04 -6.90
N PRO A 172 2.04 8.56 -5.80
CA PRO A 172 1.99 9.09 -4.43
C PRO A 172 3.08 10.11 -4.07
N PHE A 173 3.92 10.54 -5.01
CA PHE A 173 5.03 11.46 -4.72
C PHE A 173 4.61 12.93 -4.79
N ALA A 174 3.63 13.25 -5.65
CA ALA A 174 2.99 14.55 -5.74
C ALA A 174 1.64 14.62 -5.02
N GLN A 175 1.20 15.85 -4.76
CA GLN A 175 -0.02 16.18 -4.02
C GLN A 175 -1.21 16.51 -4.92
N ALA A 176 -0.97 16.75 -6.22
CA ALA A 176 -1.98 17.16 -7.18
C ALA A 176 -2.44 15.97 -8.04
N ILE A 177 -3.75 15.85 -8.19
CA ILE A 177 -4.42 14.90 -9.07
C ILE A 177 -5.33 15.70 -9.98
N LYS A 178 -5.13 15.58 -11.29
CA LYS A 178 -5.95 16.20 -12.31
C LYS A 178 -6.81 15.13 -12.97
N ILE A 179 -8.11 15.40 -13.10
CA ILE A 179 -9.09 14.51 -13.72
C ILE A 179 -9.72 15.27 -14.88
N GLU A 180 -9.42 14.84 -16.09
CA GLU A 180 -10.01 15.39 -17.31
C GLU A 180 -11.25 14.57 -17.68
N VAL A 181 -12.37 15.27 -17.86
CA VAL A 181 -13.64 14.71 -18.29
C VAL A 181 -13.93 15.24 -19.69
N GLU A 182 -14.14 14.35 -20.65
CA GLU A 182 -14.42 14.72 -22.03
C GLU A 182 -15.82 14.22 -22.46
N GLU A 183 -16.57 15.11 -23.09
CA GLU A 183 -17.88 14.90 -23.71
C GLU A 183 -18.89 14.21 -22.78
N ALA A 184 -19.03 14.72 -21.54
CA ALA A 184 -20.10 14.28 -20.65
C ALA A 184 -21.46 14.75 -21.19
N THR A 185 -22.39 13.83 -21.47
CA THR A 185 -23.70 14.15 -22.07
C THR A 185 -24.61 14.95 -21.14
N ASN A 186 -24.50 14.72 -19.84
CA ASN A 186 -25.33 15.30 -18.78
C ASN A 186 -24.45 15.64 -17.58
N GLN A 187 -24.95 16.50 -16.70
CA GLN A 187 -24.34 16.68 -15.39
C GLN A 187 -24.37 15.35 -14.63
N PHE A 188 -23.27 15.02 -13.94
CA PHE A 188 -23.15 13.83 -13.12
C PHE A 188 -22.44 14.13 -11.79
N THR A 189 -22.41 13.15 -10.91
CA THR A 189 -21.64 13.22 -9.65
C THR A 189 -20.37 12.38 -9.77
N LEU A 190 -19.23 13.02 -9.50
CA LEU A 190 -17.93 12.41 -9.32
C LEU A 190 -17.59 12.34 -7.83
N GLU A 191 -17.44 11.14 -7.29
CA GLU A 191 -17.02 10.89 -5.92
C GLU A 191 -15.50 10.72 -5.84
N LEU A 192 -14.84 11.57 -5.06
CA LEU A 192 -13.40 11.55 -4.86
C LEU A 192 -13.07 11.07 -3.45
N ARG A 193 -12.22 10.05 -3.32
CA ARG A 193 -11.74 9.62 -2.00
C ARG A 193 -10.89 10.71 -1.34
N ILE A 194 -11.29 11.14 -0.15
CA ILE A 194 -10.47 11.99 0.72
C ILE A 194 -9.79 11.10 1.76
N PRO A 195 -8.47 10.86 1.66
CA PRO A 195 -7.79 9.94 2.56
C PRO A 195 -7.83 10.42 4.02
N GLU A 196 -7.79 9.48 4.98
CA GLU A 196 -7.74 9.80 6.41
C GLU A 196 -6.64 10.80 6.80
N TRP A 197 -5.45 10.66 6.19
CA TRP A 197 -4.29 11.48 6.52
C TRP A 197 -4.42 12.93 6.01
N CYS A 198 -5.36 13.21 5.09
CA CYS A 198 -5.49 14.51 4.44
C CYS A 198 -6.57 15.38 5.10
N THR A 199 -6.18 16.28 6.00
CA THR A 199 -7.12 17.15 6.75
C THR A 199 -7.50 18.45 6.05
N SER A 200 -6.90 18.76 4.89
CA SER A 200 -7.07 20.06 4.21
C SER A 200 -7.07 19.90 2.69
N ALA A 201 -7.80 18.89 2.19
CA ALA A 201 -7.99 18.65 0.77
C ALA A 201 -8.66 19.87 0.10
N ARG A 202 -8.37 20.09 -1.19
CA ARG A 202 -8.98 21.16 -1.99
C ARG A 202 -9.40 20.59 -3.34
N ILE A 203 -10.56 21.00 -3.83
CA ILE A 203 -11.09 20.58 -5.13
C ILE A 203 -11.40 21.84 -5.94
N HIS A 204 -11.03 21.81 -7.22
CA HIS A 204 -11.39 22.82 -8.21
C HIS A 204 -12.11 22.18 -9.39
N ILE A 205 -13.03 22.93 -10.01
CA ILE A 205 -13.61 22.62 -11.31
C ILE A 205 -13.29 23.78 -12.23
N ASP A 206 -12.57 23.53 -13.32
CA ASP A 206 -12.11 24.55 -14.28
C ASP A 206 -11.42 25.76 -13.60
N GLY A 207 -10.60 25.46 -12.58
CA GLY A 207 -9.88 26.45 -11.78
C GLY A 207 -10.71 27.15 -10.69
N GLN A 208 -12.03 26.93 -10.62
CA GLN A 208 -12.89 27.49 -9.58
C GLN A 208 -12.91 26.58 -8.35
N ILE A 209 -12.63 27.14 -7.17
CA ILE A 209 -12.59 26.39 -5.91
C ILE A 209 -14.00 25.94 -5.49
N LEU A 210 -14.10 24.71 -5.01
CA LEU A 210 -15.30 24.21 -4.34
C LEU A 210 -15.25 24.60 -2.86
N GLU A 211 -16.04 25.60 -2.46
CA GLU A 211 -16.06 26.17 -1.09
C GLU A 211 -16.66 25.24 -0.02
N ALA A 212 -17.16 24.06 -0.40
CA ALA A 212 -17.78 23.12 0.53
C ALA A 212 -16.74 22.48 1.48
N PRO A 213 -17.08 22.26 2.77
CA PRO A 213 -16.19 21.55 3.69
C PRO A 213 -15.87 20.13 3.20
N ILE A 214 -14.60 19.85 2.95
CA ILE A 214 -14.11 18.53 2.56
C ILE A 214 -13.64 17.79 3.81
N LYS A 215 -14.22 16.62 4.09
CA LYS A 215 -13.91 15.83 5.30
C LYS A 215 -13.00 14.65 4.96
N PRO A 216 -11.97 14.35 5.78
CA PRO A 216 -11.21 13.10 5.66
C PRO A 216 -12.10 11.87 5.80
N ARG A 217 -11.63 10.73 5.28
CA ARG A 217 -12.35 9.44 5.33
C ARG A 217 -13.72 9.48 4.66
N THR A 218 -13.84 10.20 3.55
CA THR A 218 -15.08 10.30 2.78
C THR A 218 -14.86 10.02 1.30
N MET A 219 -15.92 9.59 0.62
CA MET A 219 -16.06 9.73 -0.83
C MET A 219 -16.77 11.06 -1.05
N HIS A 220 -16.01 12.12 -1.32
CA HIS A 220 -16.56 13.48 -1.43
C HIS A 220 -17.23 13.67 -2.79
N PRO A 221 -18.54 13.99 -2.85
CA PRO A 221 -19.25 14.15 -4.10
C PRO A 221 -18.97 15.53 -4.73
N VAL A 222 -18.69 15.54 -6.03
CA VAL A 222 -18.44 16.72 -6.85
C VAL A 222 -19.42 16.68 -8.02
N ARG A 223 -20.26 17.71 -8.16
CA ARG A 223 -21.17 17.83 -9.31
C ARG A 223 -20.39 18.38 -10.50
N VAL A 224 -20.23 17.57 -11.53
CA VAL A 224 -19.53 17.94 -12.77
C VAL A 224 -20.57 18.26 -13.85
N PRO A 225 -20.52 19.43 -14.51
CA PRO A 225 -21.48 19.76 -15.57
C PRO A 225 -21.29 18.88 -16.82
N SER A 226 -22.25 18.98 -17.75
CA SER A 226 -22.12 18.37 -19.07
C SER A 226 -21.06 19.09 -19.92
N GLY A 227 -20.33 18.36 -20.75
CA GLY A 227 -19.30 18.88 -21.62
C GLY A 227 -17.90 18.45 -21.20
N ASN A 228 -16.92 19.32 -21.45
CA ASN A 228 -15.51 19.08 -21.14
C ASN A 228 -15.11 19.88 -19.90
N HIS A 229 -14.55 19.20 -18.91
CA HIS A 229 -14.21 19.81 -17.63
C HIS A 229 -12.92 19.24 -17.07
N GLU A 230 -12.19 20.09 -16.34
CA GLU A 230 -11.08 19.66 -15.49
C GLU A 230 -11.52 19.68 -14.02
N VAL A 231 -11.39 18.55 -13.34
CA VAL A 231 -11.52 18.47 -11.88
C VAL A 231 -10.15 18.25 -11.27
N SER A 232 -9.66 19.22 -10.49
CA SER A 232 -8.34 19.14 -9.85
C SER A 232 -8.49 18.92 -8.34
N LEU A 233 -7.92 17.82 -7.83
CA LEU A 233 -7.86 17.48 -6.41
C LEU A 233 -6.44 17.70 -5.87
N PHE A 234 -6.32 18.49 -4.82
CA PHE A 234 -5.08 18.70 -4.09
C PHE A 234 -5.15 18.08 -2.70
N LEU A 235 -4.22 17.19 -2.38
CA LEU A 235 -4.13 16.47 -1.11
C LEU A 235 -2.84 16.84 -0.36
N PRO A 236 -2.86 17.87 0.52
CA PRO A 236 -1.68 18.27 1.26
C PRO A 236 -1.09 17.14 2.11
N MET A 237 0.16 16.76 1.83
CA MET A 237 0.85 15.66 2.53
C MET A 237 1.75 16.20 3.64
N LYS A 238 1.28 16.11 4.89
CA LYS A 238 2.08 16.40 6.09
C LYS A 238 2.90 15.18 6.50
N ILE A 239 4.01 15.43 7.18
CA ILE A 239 4.79 14.38 7.85
C ILE A 239 4.03 13.96 9.11
N HIS A 240 3.92 12.64 9.32
CA HIS A 240 3.34 12.03 10.49
C HIS A 240 4.35 11.07 11.11
N VAL A 241 4.48 11.11 12.44
CA VAL A 241 5.22 10.12 13.21
C VAL A 241 4.20 9.27 13.95
N ASP A 242 4.13 8.00 13.60
CA ASP A 242 3.24 7.04 14.25
C ASP A 242 4.02 6.25 15.30
N ARG A 243 3.44 6.13 16.49
CA ARG A 243 3.87 5.19 17.52
C ARG A 243 2.72 4.27 17.85
N GLN A 244 2.99 2.97 17.93
CA GLN A 244 1.97 2.04 18.39
C GLN A 244 1.79 2.19 19.91
N PRO A 245 0.55 2.34 20.40
CA PRO A 245 0.29 2.32 21.83
C PRO A 245 0.77 1.01 22.45
N PRO A 246 1.37 1.01 23.65
CA PRO A 246 1.75 -0.23 24.33
C PRO A 246 0.55 -1.18 24.48
N LEU A 247 0.77 -2.47 24.25
CA LEU A 247 -0.22 -3.48 24.58
C LEU A 247 -0.20 -3.75 26.07
N LEU A 248 -1.40 -3.83 26.66
CA LEU A 248 -1.62 -4.16 28.07
C LEU A 248 -2.41 -5.48 28.15
N PRO A 249 -1.79 -6.64 27.89
CA PRO A 249 -2.41 -7.93 28.16
C PRO A 249 -2.81 -8.05 29.64
N ALA A 250 -3.87 -8.83 29.91
CA ALA A 250 -4.45 -9.00 31.25
C ALA A 250 -3.47 -9.55 32.31
N LEU A 251 -2.30 -10.04 31.91
CA LEU A 251 -1.22 -10.54 32.77
C LEU A 251 -0.32 -9.43 33.35
N GLY A 252 -0.63 -8.15 33.14
CA GLY A 252 0.09 -7.03 33.76
C GLY A 252 1.46 -6.72 33.14
N VAL A 253 1.83 -7.37 32.03
CA VAL A 253 3.06 -7.10 31.27
C VAL A 253 2.75 -6.06 30.20
N THR A 254 3.46 -4.93 30.19
CA THR A 254 3.34 -3.94 29.10
C THR A 254 4.24 -4.37 27.95
N ILE A 255 3.67 -4.58 26.75
CA ILE A 255 4.44 -4.87 25.53
C ILE A 255 4.48 -3.60 24.68
N SER A 256 5.62 -2.92 24.68
CA SER A 256 5.91 -1.76 23.84
C SER A 256 7.06 -2.09 22.91
N THR A 257 6.97 -1.70 21.64
CA THR A 257 8.09 -1.82 20.71
C THR A 257 9.09 -0.66 20.83
N ASN A 258 8.70 0.43 21.52
CA ASN A 258 9.43 1.71 21.55
C ASN A 258 9.83 2.25 20.16
N ALA A 259 9.16 1.77 19.11
CA ALA A 259 9.42 2.13 17.73
C ALA A 259 8.53 3.30 17.31
N ALA A 260 9.05 4.10 16.39
CA ALA A 260 8.31 5.12 15.67
C ALA A 260 8.42 4.85 14.18
N SER A 261 7.42 5.28 13.42
CA SER A 261 7.42 5.17 11.97
C SER A 261 7.04 6.50 11.34
N VAL A 262 7.75 6.88 10.28
CA VAL A 262 7.53 8.16 9.59
C VAL A 262 6.70 7.93 8.35
N ARG A 263 5.68 8.77 8.13
CA ARG A 263 4.83 8.75 6.94
C ARG A 263 4.68 10.14 6.33
N ARG A 264 4.51 10.21 5.02
CA ARG A 264 4.07 11.42 4.30
C ARG A 264 3.05 11.01 3.23
N GLY A 265 1.82 11.47 3.38
CA GLY A 265 0.72 10.98 2.56
C GLY A 265 0.52 9.46 2.75
N PRO A 266 0.41 8.68 1.66
CA PRO A 266 0.27 7.23 1.75
C PRO A 266 1.61 6.49 1.97
N LEU A 267 2.74 7.17 1.85
CA LEU A 267 4.07 6.56 1.90
C LEU A 267 4.57 6.44 3.34
N VAL A 268 5.07 5.25 3.67
CA VAL A 268 5.86 4.92 4.86
C VAL A 268 7.33 5.00 4.48
N TYR A 269 8.09 5.73 5.27
CA TYR A 269 9.51 5.95 5.02
C TYR A 269 10.37 4.97 5.82
N ALA A 270 11.49 4.60 5.22
CA ALA A 270 12.53 3.80 5.84
C ALA A 270 13.87 4.52 5.71
N TYR A 271 14.78 4.25 6.64
CA TYR A 271 16.15 4.73 6.56
C TYR A 271 17.00 3.72 5.77
N PRO A 272 17.57 4.11 4.61
CA PRO A 272 18.38 3.20 3.82
C PRO A 272 19.68 2.86 4.56
N ARG A 273 19.99 1.56 4.65
CA ARG A 273 21.24 1.08 5.22
C ARG A 273 22.18 0.58 4.13
N GLN A 274 23.47 0.79 4.37
CA GLN A 274 24.49 0.10 3.59
C GLN A 274 24.39 -1.39 3.87
N HIS A 275 24.53 -2.19 2.83
CA HIS A 275 24.50 -3.64 2.93
C HIS A 275 25.52 -4.24 1.96
N VAL A 276 25.98 -5.44 2.29
CA VAL A 276 26.71 -6.30 1.37
C VAL A 276 25.75 -7.38 0.89
N ARG A 277 25.78 -7.65 -0.40
CA ARG A 277 25.04 -8.75 -1.00
C ARG A 277 26.00 -9.91 -1.24
N ASP A 278 25.69 -11.06 -0.64
CA ASP A 278 26.31 -12.31 -1.06
C ASP A 278 25.41 -12.95 -2.12
N ALA A 279 25.91 -13.03 -3.34
CA ALA A 279 25.21 -13.61 -4.49
C ALA A 279 25.80 -14.96 -4.89
N GLY A 280 26.36 -15.71 -3.93
CA GLY A 280 27.14 -16.93 -4.15
C GLY A 280 26.47 -18.03 -4.97
N LYS A 281 25.15 -17.98 -5.20
CA LYS A 281 24.43 -18.84 -6.16
C LYS A 281 23.30 -18.06 -6.84
N ILE A 282 23.62 -17.32 -7.91
CA ILE A 282 22.60 -17.03 -8.92
C ILE A 282 22.40 -18.33 -9.67
N TYR A 283 21.26 -18.98 -9.49
CA TYR A 283 20.90 -20.12 -10.31
C TYR A 283 20.52 -19.55 -11.68
N ASP A 284 21.34 -19.85 -12.70
CA ASP A 284 20.86 -19.75 -14.07
C ASP A 284 19.70 -20.75 -14.18
N ASP A 285 18.57 -20.25 -14.66
CA ASP A 285 17.37 -21.05 -14.83
C ASP A 285 17.60 -22.05 -15.96
N GLU A 286 18.02 -23.26 -15.61
CA GLU A 286 18.21 -24.36 -16.57
C GLU A 286 16.90 -24.72 -17.30
N ASP A 287 15.73 -24.31 -16.77
CA ASP A 287 14.39 -24.64 -17.29
C ASP A 287 13.72 -23.48 -18.06
N GLY A 288 14.30 -22.27 -18.09
CA GLY A 288 13.80 -21.13 -18.87
C GLY A 288 12.48 -20.50 -18.36
N ASN A 289 12.11 -20.73 -17.11
CA ASN A 289 10.94 -20.15 -16.44
C ASN A 289 11.09 -18.64 -16.06
N VAL A 290 12.30 -18.09 -16.16
CA VAL A 290 12.66 -16.72 -15.77
C VAL A 290 13.16 -15.95 -17.00
N PRO A 291 12.63 -14.76 -17.31
CA PRO A 291 13.08 -13.97 -18.47
C PRO A 291 14.58 -13.68 -18.45
N TYR A 292 15.21 -13.63 -19.63
CA TYR A 292 16.63 -13.30 -19.79
C TYR A 292 17.00 -12.00 -19.05
N GLY A 293 18.03 -12.06 -18.20
CA GLY A 293 18.50 -10.94 -17.37
C GLY A 293 17.78 -10.77 -16.02
N GLN A 294 16.75 -11.58 -15.74
CA GLN A 294 16.16 -11.70 -14.41
C GLN A 294 16.90 -12.82 -13.65
N SER A 295 17.14 -12.61 -12.35
CA SER A 295 17.79 -13.62 -11.51
C SER A 295 16.80 -14.16 -10.49
N HIS A 296 16.70 -15.49 -10.38
CA HIS A 296 16.13 -16.14 -9.22
C HIS A 296 17.26 -16.42 -8.24
N GLY A 297 17.43 -15.54 -7.27
CA GLY A 297 18.52 -15.66 -6.30
C GLY A 297 18.14 -16.54 -5.12
N GLN A 298 18.01 -17.87 -5.27
CA GLN A 298 17.94 -18.72 -4.08
C GLN A 298 19.17 -18.43 -3.21
N ASN A 299 18.96 -18.11 -1.94
CA ASN A 299 20.03 -17.80 -0.98
C ASN A 299 20.81 -16.50 -1.27
N SER A 300 20.19 -15.50 -1.90
CA SER A 300 20.74 -14.14 -1.85
C SER A 300 20.61 -13.58 -0.43
N TYR A 301 21.75 -13.26 0.20
CA TYR A 301 21.77 -12.61 1.51
C TYR A 301 22.01 -11.12 1.39
N LEU A 302 21.36 -10.34 2.24
CA LEU A 302 21.67 -8.92 2.46
C LEU A 302 22.12 -8.75 3.90
N LEU A 303 23.40 -8.46 4.07
CA LEU A 303 24.00 -8.22 5.38
C LEU A 303 24.16 -6.73 5.58
N GLY A 304 23.45 -6.18 6.56
CA GLY A 304 23.56 -4.78 6.93
C GLY A 304 24.94 -4.47 7.51
N ILE A 305 25.65 -3.51 6.89
CA ILE A 305 26.96 -3.04 7.33
C ILE A 305 26.89 -1.62 7.90
N GLY A 306 28.00 -1.17 8.49
CA GLY A 306 28.14 0.17 9.05
C GLY A 306 27.70 0.29 10.52
N PRO A 307 27.81 1.50 11.09
CA PRO A 307 27.65 1.75 12.53
C PRO A 307 26.20 1.65 13.02
N TRP A 308 25.23 1.68 12.11
CA TRP A 308 23.80 1.66 12.42
C TRP A 308 23.23 0.24 12.37
N ARG A 309 23.62 -0.62 13.34
CA ARG A 309 23.03 -1.96 13.53
C ARG A 309 21.82 -1.97 14.48
N TYR A 310 21.22 -0.81 14.71
CA TYR A 310 20.12 -0.60 15.67
C TYR A 310 19.12 0.41 15.10
N ALA A 311 17.85 0.29 15.50
CA ALA A 311 16.82 1.27 15.17
C ALA A 311 17.06 2.58 15.93
N LEU A 312 16.68 3.71 15.34
CA LEU A 312 16.70 5.01 15.99
C LEU A 312 15.63 5.04 17.09
N VAL A 313 16.06 5.26 18.34
CA VAL A 313 15.14 5.58 19.44
C VAL A 313 14.93 7.09 19.43
N ILE A 314 13.75 7.53 19.02
CA ILE A 314 13.37 8.94 19.11
C ILE A 314 12.94 9.20 20.56
N GLU A 315 13.72 9.98 21.30
CA GLU A 315 13.44 10.36 22.69
C GLU A 315 12.25 11.33 22.82
N ASN A 316 11.99 12.18 21.81
CA ASN A 316 10.93 13.18 21.83
C ASN A 316 10.40 13.50 20.42
N ASP A 317 9.08 13.58 20.26
CA ASP A 317 8.36 13.82 19.01
C ASP A 317 8.52 15.25 18.46
N ALA A 318 9.03 16.19 19.25
CA ALA A 318 9.30 17.57 18.81
C ALA A 318 10.51 17.68 17.86
N ASN A 319 11.36 16.65 17.78
CA ASN A 319 12.54 16.62 16.92
C ASN A 319 12.80 15.18 16.42
N PRO A 320 11.97 14.69 15.48
CA PRO A 320 11.98 13.30 15.03
C PRO A 320 13.21 12.91 14.21
#